data_AF-A0A3N5LGR5-F1
#
_entry.id   AF-A0A3N5LGR5-F1
#
_cell.length_a   1.000
_cell.length_b   1.000
_cell.length_c   1.000
_cell.angle_alpha   90.00
_cell.angle_beta   90.00
_cell.angle_gamma   90.00
#
_symmetry.space_group_name_H-M   'P 1'
#
loop_
_entity.id
_entity.type
_entity.pdbx_description
1 polymer ?
#
loop_
_entity_poly.entity_id
_entity_poly.type
_entity_poly.pdbx_seq_one_letter_code
_entity_poly.pdbx_strand_id
1 'polypeptide(L)'
;MGDPYDISLDPVKMPELAAGALMFLRGDARVARKFVERTYSREQVWDSLRLEATERPYFTPGFPPYLPLVHGSRIRTLDGPATGKFDVTPANPIVSDTGELSWYTSPEKTGLVTVDTERTQALIGFVKANGKAVRNLAADIGNTFASLVLTSLDSRPLARTERMLLVTGARVANTGMKWNANGAAASQGGPPSLVEPVTGTITLRSLQGATGVAATALDGAGLPLGTPIQAKKTAAGWTFPVGEPVTTWYVVTVKH
;
A
#
# COMPACT_ATOMS: atom_id res chain seq x y z
N MET A 1 -11.71 -25.71 1.81
CA MET A 1 -10.89 -24.65 1.19
C MET A 1 -11.81 -23.46 1.01
N GLY A 2 -11.44 -22.28 1.50
CA GLY A 2 -12.16 -21.04 1.18
C GLY A 2 -12.14 -20.77 -0.32
N ASP A 3 -13.10 -19.99 -0.80
CA ASP A 3 -13.12 -19.47 -2.17
C ASP A 3 -11.75 -18.82 -2.50
N PRO A 4 -11.18 -18.91 -3.71
CA PRO A 4 -10.03 -18.10 -4.14
C PRO A 4 -10.15 -16.58 -3.88
N TYR A 5 -11.36 -16.06 -3.61
CA TYR A 5 -11.60 -14.68 -3.17
C TYR A 5 -11.72 -14.49 -1.65
N ASP A 6 -11.64 -15.56 -0.87
CA ASP A 6 -11.66 -15.50 0.60
C ASP A 6 -10.34 -14.96 1.13
N ILE A 7 -10.40 -13.77 1.71
CA ILE A 7 -9.24 -13.09 2.30
C ILE A 7 -8.85 -13.68 3.67
N SER A 8 -9.77 -14.40 4.34
CA SER A 8 -9.58 -14.83 5.73
C SER A 8 -8.42 -15.83 5.90
N LEU A 9 -8.02 -16.49 4.81
CA LEU A 9 -6.94 -17.46 4.77
C LEU A 9 -5.65 -16.90 4.15
N ASP A 10 -5.63 -15.64 3.73
CA ASP A 10 -4.47 -15.03 3.10
C ASP A 10 -3.57 -14.35 4.16
N PRO A 11 -2.38 -14.91 4.45
CA PRO A 11 -1.53 -14.45 5.55
C PRO A 11 -0.91 -13.06 5.33
N VAL A 12 -0.98 -12.52 4.11
CA VAL A 12 -0.51 -11.16 3.80
C VAL A 12 -1.68 -10.19 3.75
N LYS A 13 -2.80 -10.55 3.11
CA LYS A 13 -3.96 -9.65 3.02
C LYS A 13 -4.61 -9.39 4.38
N MET A 14 -4.61 -10.34 5.31
CA MET A 14 -5.22 -10.15 6.64
C MET A 14 -4.54 -9.02 7.44
N PRO A 15 -3.20 -9.01 7.61
CA PRO A 15 -2.49 -7.88 8.18
C PRO A 15 -2.69 -6.56 7.44
N GLU A 16 -2.65 -6.59 6.10
CA GLU A 16 -2.88 -5.40 5.26
C GLU A 16 -4.30 -4.84 5.45
N LEU A 17 -5.31 -5.72 5.60
CA LEU A 17 -6.68 -5.31 5.92
C LEU A 17 -6.75 -4.64 7.29
N ALA A 18 -6.02 -5.12 8.30
CA ALA A 18 -5.97 -4.48 9.61
C ALA A 18 -5.39 -3.06 9.53
N ALA A 19 -4.30 -2.88 8.79
CA ALA A 19 -3.72 -1.55 8.56
C ALA A 19 -4.64 -0.65 7.73
N GLY A 20 -5.25 -1.20 6.67
CA GLY A 20 -6.21 -0.49 5.81
C GLY A 20 -7.49 -0.09 6.54
N ALA A 21 -8.01 -0.93 7.43
CA ALA A 21 -9.17 -0.64 8.26
C ALA A 21 -8.91 0.56 9.18
N LEU A 22 -7.73 0.62 9.82
CA LEU A 22 -7.32 1.78 10.62
C LEU A 22 -7.24 3.05 9.78
N MET A 23 -6.61 2.97 8.60
CA MET A 23 -6.48 4.09 7.68
C MET A 23 -7.85 4.62 7.22
N PHE A 24 -8.78 3.73 6.89
CA PHE A 24 -10.12 4.07 6.42
C PHE A 24 -11.01 4.62 7.54
N LEU A 25 -11.13 3.90 8.66
CA LEU A 25 -12.06 4.25 9.74
C LEU A 25 -11.68 5.55 10.45
N ARG A 26 -10.38 5.92 10.47
CA ARG A 26 -9.91 7.18 11.04
C ARG A 26 -9.87 8.34 10.04
N GLY A 27 -10.06 8.05 8.75
CA GLY A 27 -9.87 9.04 7.69
C GLY A 27 -8.44 9.58 7.64
N ASP A 28 -7.45 8.69 7.72
CA ASP A 28 -6.04 9.10 7.81
C ASP A 28 -5.57 9.83 6.55
N ALA A 29 -6.07 9.44 5.37
CA ALA A 29 -5.89 10.17 4.13
C ALA A 29 -6.99 11.21 3.94
N ARG A 30 -6.61 12.44 3.62
CA ARG A 30 -7.56 13.53 3.36
C ARG A 30 -8.33 13.30 2.08
N VAL A 31 -9.56 13.81 2.07
CA VAL A 31 -10.37 13.92 0.86
C VAL A 31 -9.65 14.79 -0.17
N ALA A 32 -9.78 14.43 -1.45
CA ALA A 32 -9.21 15.20 -2.56
C ALA A 32 -9.67 16.67 -2.52
N ARG A 33 -8.74 17.58 -2.84
CA ARG A 33 -9.00 19.02 -2.84
C ARG A 33 -9.80 19.48 -4.05
N LYS A 34 -9.66 18.77 -5.18
CA LYS A 34 -10.39 19.03 -6.41
C LYS A 34 -11.09 17.77 -6.87
N PHE A 35 -12.21 17.98 -7.56
CA PHE A 35 -12.95 16.92 -8.22
C PHE A 35 -12.95 17.14 -9.73
N VAL A 36 -12.58 16.09 -10.44
CA VAL A 36 -12.77 15.97 -11.88
C VAL A 36 -14.10 15.28 -12.10
N GLU A 37 -14.99 15.95 -12.82
CA GLU A 37 -16.34 15.46 -13.06
C GLU A 37 -16.46 14.93 -14.49
N ARG A 38 -17.11 13.77 -14.60
CA ARG A 38 -17.49 13.15 -15.87
C ARG A 38 -19.01 13.18 -16.00
N THR A 39 -19.48 13.51 -17.20
CA THR A 39 -20.90 13.46 -17.59
C THR A 39 -21.04 12.50 -18.75
N TYR A 40 -22.12 11.74 -18.81
CA TYR A 40 -22.36 10.81 -19.92
C TYR A 40 -23.68 11.16 -20.59
N SER A 41 -23.71 11.10 -21.92
CA SER A 41 -24.99 11.01 -22.63
C SER A 41 -25.56 9.62 -22.49
N ARG A 42 -26.88 9.50 -22.67
CA ARG A 42 -27.56 8.21 -22.65
C ARG A 42 -26.96 7.24 -23.67
N GLU A 43 -26.59 7.72 -24.86
CA GLU A 43 -25.93 6.90 -25.88
C GLU A 43 -24.57 6.38 -25.40
N GLN A 44 -23.73 7.23 -24.79
CA GLN A 44 -22.45 6.79 -24.23
C GLN A 44 -22.61 5.71 -23.16
N VAL A 45 -23.65 5.80 -22.32
CA VAL A 45 -23.95 4.77 -21.31
C VAL A 45 -24.31 3.45 -21.99
N TRP A 46 -25.17 3.47 -23.01
CA TRP A 46 -25.53 2.25 -23.75
C TRP A 46 -24.34 1.64 -24.49
N ASP A 47 -23.53 2.47 -25.13
CA ASP A 47 -22.37 2.02 -25.91
C ASP A 47 -21.19 1.62 -25.03
N SER A 48 -21.17 2.00 -23.76
CA SER A 48 -20.12 1.62 -22.81
C SER A 48 -19.92 0.11 -22.70
N LEU A 49 -21.00 -0.67 -22.88
CA LEU A 49 -20.97 -2.13 -22.86
C LEU A 49 -20.24 -2.73 -24.07
N ARG A 50 -20.11 -1.96 -25.16
CA ARG A 50 -19.43 -2.34 -26.40
C ARG A 50 -17.96 -1.92 -26.42
N LEU A 51 -17.51 -1.14 -25.42
CA LEU A 51 -16.13 -0.68 -25.35
C LEU A 51 -15.17 -1.82 -25.00
N GLU A 52 -13.96 -1.71 -25.54
CA GLU A 52 -12.86 -2.61 -25.24
C GLU A 52 -12.56 -2.69 -23.74
N ALA A 53 -12.08 -3.84 -23.28
CA ALA A 53 -11.76 -4.05 -21.86
C ALA A 53 -10.71 -3.06 -21.34
N THR A 54 -9.86 -2.50 -22.22
CA THR A 54 -8.86 -1.47 -21.90
C THR A 54 -9.47 -0.16 -21.41
N GLU A 55 -10.75 0.10 -21.69
CA GLU A 55 -11.45 1.30 -21.23
C GLU A 55 -11.95 1.19 -19.78
N ARG A 56 -11.88 -0.01 -19.16
CA ARG A 56 -12.32 -0.24 -17.78
C ARG A 56 -11.28 0.31 -16.77
N PRO A 57 -11.71 0.81 -15.60
CA PRO A 57 -13.10 0.88 -15.10
C PRO A 57 -13.83 2.18 -15.47
N TYR A 58 -13.24 3.03 -16.32
CA TYR A 58 -13.79 4.37 -16.56
C TYR A 58 -14.83 4.40 -17.68
N PHE A 59 -14.77 3.45 -18.62
CA PHE A 59 -15.67 3.34 -19.77
C PHE A 59 -15.79 4.66 -20.54
N THR A 60 -14.66 5.32 -20.77
CA THR A 60 -14.61 6.67 -21.35
C THR A 60 -13.34 6.79 -22.19
N PRO A 61 -13.44 6.57 -23.51
CA PRO A 61 -12.31 6.69 -24.41
C PRO A 61 -11.60 8.04 -24.26
N GLY A 62 -10.29 7.98 -24.05
CA GLY A 62 -9.44 9.16 -23.87
C GLY A 62 -9.47 9.79 -22.47
N PHE A 63 -10.18 9.22 -21.50
CA PHE A 63 -10.09 9.67 -20.11
C PHE A 63 -8.70 9.36 -19.53
N PRO A 64 -7.93 10.37 -19.07
CA PRO A 64 -6.58 10.13 -18.58
C PRO A 64 -6.57 9.30 -17.29
N PRO A 65 -5.97 8.09 -17.29
CA PRO A 65 -6.09 7.16 -16.16
C PRO A 65 -5.34 7.62 -14.89
N TYR A 66 -4.43 8.59 -15.02
CA TYR A 66 -3.72 9.18 -13.87
C TYR A 66 -4.52 10.29 -13.17
N LEU A 67 -5.57 10.85 -13.79
CA LEU A 67 -6.35 11.93 -13.18
C LEU A 67 -6.97 11.53 -11.82
N PRO A 68 -7.54 10.33 -11.67
CA PRO A 68 -8.10 9.88 -10.38
C PRO A 68 -7.05 9.57 -9.31
N LEU A 69 -5.77 9.52 -9.68
CA LEU A 69 -4.66 9.43 -8.72
C LEU A 69 -4.31 10.83 -8.16
N VAL A 70 -4.55 11.88 -8.94
CA VAL A 70 -4.31 13.28 -8.54
C VAL A 70 -5.52 13.89 -7.82
N HIS A 71 -6.71 13.68 -8.37
CA HIS A 71 -7.96 14.34 -7.97
C HIS A 71 -9.07 13.34 -7.68
N GLY A 72 -10.10 13.77 -6.96
CA GLY A 72 -11.31 12.98 -6.83
C GLY A 72 -12.02 12.86 -8.18
N SER A 73 -12.42 11.65 -8.60
CA SER A 73 -13.23 11.45 -9.80
C SER A 73 -14.70 11.23 -9.42
N ARG A 74 -15.62 11.91 -10.10
CA ARG A 74 -17.07 11.77 -9.89
C ARG A 74 -17.81 11.68 -11.21
N ILE A 75 -18.91 10.92 -11.19
CA ILE A 75 -19.90 10.94 -12.27
C ILE A 75 -20.98 11.93 -11.84
N ARG A 76 -21.14 13.03 -12.58
CA ARG A 76 -22.16 14.06 -12.32
C ARG A 76 -23.54 13.62 -12.78
N THR A 77 -23.62 13.04 -13.98
CA THR A 77 -24.87 12.54 -14.56
C THR A 77 -24.59 11.46 -15.60
N LEU A 78 -25.57 10.56 -15.77
CA LEU A 78 -25.61 9.51 -16.79
C LEU A 78 -26.58 9.83 -17.94
N ASP A 79 -27.23 11.00 -17.90
CA ASP A 79 -28.21 11.45 -18.89
C ASP A 79 -28.00 12.94 -19.22
N GLY A 80 -26.74 13.32 -19.42
CA GLY A 80 -26.32 14.69 -19.70
C GLY A 80 -25.53 14.83 -20.99
N PRO A 81 -24.75 15.90 -21.16
CA PRO A 81 -23.84 16.01 -22.29
C PRO A 81 -22.73 14.95 -22.20
N ALA A 82 -22.21 14.56 -23.36
CA ALA A 82 -21.10 13.62 -23.46
C ALA A 82 -19.87 14.08 -22.67
N THR A 83 -19.04 13.12 -22.21
CA THR A 83 -17.83 13.46 -21.43
C THR A 83 -16.91 14.37 -22.23
N GLY A 84 -16.49 15.48 -21.62
CA GLY A 84 -15.54 16.42 -22.21
C GLY A 84 -14.13 15.84 -22.35
N LYS A 85 -13.28 16.54 -23.10
CA LYS A 85 -11.84 16.22 -23.20
C LYS A 85 -11.10 16.72 -21.96
N PHE A 86 -10.02 16.02 -21.60
CA PHE A 86 -9.15 16.39 -20.50
C PHE A 86 -7.73 16.58 -21.03
N ASP A 87 -7.29 17.83 -21.13
CA ASP A 87 -5.92 18.17 -21.53
C ASP A 87 -5.04 18.27 -20.30
N VAL A 88 -4.53 17.12 -19.86
CA VAL A 88 -3.57 17.02 -18.76
C VAL A 88 -2.34 16.27 -19.25
N THR A 89 -1.18 16.61 -18.70
CA THR A 89 0.07 15.89 -18.95
C THR A 89 0.44 15.09 -17.71
N PRO A 90 0.76 13.80 -17.83
CA PRO A 90 1.18 13.00 -16.68
C PRO A 90 2.53 13.52 -16.13
N ALA A 91 2.59 13.71 -14.82
CA ALA A 91 3.84 13.97 -14.09
C ALA A 91 4.45 12.66 -13.58
N ASN A 92 5.74 12.65 -13.28
CA ASN A 92 6.40 11.57 -12.55
C ASN A 92 7.29 12.15 -11.42
N PRO A 93 6.98 11.87 -10.14
CA PRO A 93 5.83 11.10 -9.66
C PRO A 93 4.50 11.78 -9.99
N ILE A 94 3.45 10.98 -10.12
CA ILE A 94 2.08 11.46 -10.03
C ILE A 94 1.84 11.71 -8.53
N VAL A 95 1.35 12.88 -8.14
CA VAL A 95 1.15 13.24 -6.73
C VAL A 95 -0.31 13.62 -6.51
N SER A 96 -0.93 13.11 -5.44
CA SER A 96 -2.29 13.50 -5.08
C SER A 96 -2.35 15.00 -4.77
N ASP A 97 -3.50 15.63 -5.01
CA ASP A 97 -3.65 17.07 -4.72
C ASP A 97 -3.57 17.40 -3.22
N THR A 98 -3.70 16.40 -2.35
CA THR A 98 -3.45 16.48 -0.91
C THR A 98 -1.97 16.41 -0.55
N GLY A 99 -1.12 15.90 -1.46
CA GLY A 99 0.30 15.62 -1.24
C GLY A 99 0.59 14.36 -0.42
N GLU A 100 -0.43 13.58 -0.06
CA GLU A 100 -0.30 12.42 0.83
C GLU A 100 -0.04 11.10 0.10
N LEU A 101 -0.26 11.05 -1.22
CA LEU A 101 0.05 9.88 -2.03
C LEU A 101 0.91 10.27 -3.23
N SER A 102 1.88 9.43 -3.55
CA SER A 102 2.71 9.58 -4.76
C SER A 102 2.90 8.25 -5.46
N TRP A 103 2.78 8.25 -6.79
CA TRP A 103 3.02 7.11 -7.66
C TRP A 103 4.24 7.40 -8.53
N TYR A 104 5.31 6.66 -8.27
CA TYR A 104 6.54 6.67 -9.04
C TYR A 104 6.43 5.62 -10.14
N THR A 105 6.67 6.05 -11.38
CA THR A 105 6.66 5.17 -12.54
C THR A 105 8.07 5.06 -13.12
N SER A 106 8.35 3.94 -13.78
CA SER A 106 9.63 3.72 -14.46
C SER A 106 9.40 2.91 -15.75
N PRO A 107 10.16 3.18 -16.81
CA PRO A 107 10.14 2.37 -18.04
C PRO A 107 10.43 0.88 -17.79
N GLU A 108 11.27 0.58 -16.80
CA GLU A 108 11.65 -0.77 -16.37
C GLU A 108 10.53 -1.48 -15.57
N LYS A 109 9.38 -0.84 -15.39
CA LYS A 109 8.21 -1.34 -14.63
C LYS A 109 8.52 -1.60 -13.15
N THR A 110 9.47 -0.85 -12.58
CA THR A 110 9.84 -0.90 -11.16
C THR A 110 9.21 0.24 -10.36
N GLY A 111 7.88 0.40 -10.46
CA GLY A 111 7.16 1.50 -9.80
C GLY A 111 7.10 1.40 -8.28
N LEU A 112 6.73 2.50 -7.63
CA LEU A 112 6.51 2.58 -6.18
C LEU A 112 5.30 3.48 -5.90
N VAL A 113 4.51 3.12 -4.90
CA VAL A 113 3.53 4.00 -4.27
C VAL A 113 4.01 4.36 -2.88
N THR A 114 3.94 5.64 -2.53
CA THR A 114 4.17 6.10 -1.16
C THR A 114 2.90 6.69 -0.58
N VAL A 115 2.61 6.36 0.68
CA VAL A 115 1.58 7.02 1.49
C VAL A 115 2.30 7.80 2.58
N ASP A 116 2.00 9.09 2.71
CA ASP A 116 2.62 9.98 3.70
C ASP A 116 1.57 10.81 4.46
N THR A 117 0.71 10.13 5.23
CA THR A 117 -0.23 10.78 6.16
C THR A 117 0.38 10.91 7.56
N GLU A 118 -0.29 11.65 8.45
CA GLU A 118 0.22 11.82 9.83
C GLU A 118 0.20 10.51 10.63
N ARG A 119 -0.77 9.63 10.39
CA ARG A 119 -1.01 8.42 11.21
C ARG A 119 -0.70 7.11 10.48
N THR A 120 -0.65 7.13 9.15
CA THR A 120 -0.30 5.98 8.31
C THR A 120 0.68 6.37 7.21
N GLN A 121 1.74 5.59 7.08
CA GLN A 121 2.79 5.79 6.09
C GLN A 121 3.12 4.47 5.42
N ALA A 122 3.43 4.49 4.12
CA ALA A 122 3.71 3.27 3.39
C ALA A 122 4.73 3.43 2.25
N LEU A 123 5.43 2.34 1.97
CA LEU A 123 6.26 2.13 0.78
C LEU A 123 5.78 0.83 0.11
N ILE A 124 5.16 0.92 -1.06
CA ILE A 124 4.48 -0.22 -1.70
C ILE A 124 4.97 -0.34 -3.14
N GLY A 125 5.69 -1.41 -3.46
CA GLY A 125 6.25 -1.59 -4.80
C GLY A 125 7.69 -2.08 -4.78
N PHE A 126 8.47 -1.63 -5.76
CA PHE A 126 9.89 -1.96 -5.90
C PHE A 126 10.74 -1.02 -5.02
N VAL A 127 10.63 -1.18 -3.70
CA VAL A 127 11.24 -0.30 -2.68
C VAL A 127 12.73 -0.08 -2.94
N LYS A 128 13.49 -1.17 -3.14
CA LYS A 128 14.93 -1.14 -3.42
C LYS A 128 15.28 -0.35 -4.69
N ALA A 129 14.48 -0.48 -5.74
CA ALA A 129 14.73 0.20 -7.02
C ALA A 129 14.47 1.71 -6.96
N ASN A 130 13.65 2.17 -6.01
CA ASN A 130 13.22 3.56 -5.92
C ASN A 130 13.96 4.36 -4.84
N GLY A 131 14.44 3.70 -3.78
CA GLY A 131 15.19 4.33 -2.70
C GLY A 131 14.43 5.46 -1.99
N LYS A 132 13.09 5.41 -1.97
CA LYS A 132 12.24 6.44 -1.36
C LYS A 132 11.98 6.17 0.11
N ALA A 133 11.66 7.24 0.81
CA ALA A 133 11.25 7.20 2.20
C ALA A 133 10.22 8.32 2.47
N VAL A 134 9.38 8.11 3.47
CA VAL A 134 8.32 9.03 3.93
C VAL A 134 8.62 9.50 5.35
N ARG A 135 7.94 10.54 5.85
CA ARG A 135 8.36 11.31 7.05
C ARG A 135 8.92 10.50 8.23
N ASN A 136 8.32 9.36 8.55
CA ASN A 136 8.67 8.48 9.66
C ASN A 136 9.12 7.07 9.24
N LEU A 137 9.03 6.69 7.96
CA LEU A 137 9.38 5.34 7.50
C LEU A 137 10.39 5.40 6.33
N ALA A 138 11.49 4.66 6.49
CA ALA A 138 12.41 4.27 5.42
C ALA A 138 12.72 2.79 5.53
N ALA A 139 13.17 2.18 4.43
CA ALA A 139 13.51 0.77 4.40
C ALA A 139 14.65 0.50 3.40
N ASP A 140 15.51 -0.44 3.77
CA ASP A 140 16.50 -1.07 2.90
C ASP A 140 16.27 -2.58 2.96
N ILE A 141 15.62 -3.12 1.93
CA ILE A 141 15.15 -4.50 1.89
C ILE A 141 15.75 -5.26 0.71
N GLY A 142 15.96 -6.56 0.91
CA GLY A 142 16.44 -7.47 -0.12
C GLY A 142 15.39 -7.85 -1.16
N ASN A 143 14.10 -7.69 -0.84
CA ASN A 143 12.99 -8.10 -1.70
C ASN A 143 12.91 -7.27 -2.99
N THR A 144 12.47 -7.91 -4.07
CA THR A 144 12.20 -7.22 -5.35
C THR A 144 10.97 -6.32 -5.24
N PHE A 145 9.93 -6.80 -4.56
CA PHE A 145 8.69 -6.09 -4.30
C PHE A 145 8.31 -6.30 -2.83
N ALA A 146 7.87 -5.24 -2.16
CA ALA A 146 7.24 -5.34 -0.84
C ALA A 146 6.18 -4.26 -0.65
N SER A 147 5.24 -4.55 0.24
CA SER A 147 4.33 -3.59 0.86
C SER A 147 4.75 -3.40 2.30
N LEU A 148 5.17 -2.20 2.64
CA LEU A 148 5.55 -1.80 4.00
C LEU A 148 4.56 -0.74 4.45
N VAL A 149 3.68 -1.08 5.40
CA VAL A 149 2.67 -0.15 5.92
C VAL A 149 2.87 0.03 7.42
N LEU A 150 3.13 1.26 7.84
CA LEU A 150 3.28 1.66 9.22
C LEU A 150 2.09 2.51 9.64
N THR A 151 1.36 2.10 10.68
CA THR A 151 0.19 2.82 11.17
C THR A 151 0.19 2.93 12.68
N SER A 152 -0.20 4.09 13.22
CA SER A 152 -0.40 4.27 14.66
C SER A 152 -1.53 3.36 15.15
N LEU A 153 -1.40 2.81 16.37
CA LEU A 153 -2.43 2.04 17.06
C LEU A 153 -3.19 2.84 18.13
N ASP A 154 -2.76 4.07 18.41
CA ASP A 154 -3.36 4.96 19.43
C ASP A 154 -3.94 6.25 18.84
N SER A 155 -4.01 6.35 17.51
CA SER A 155 -4.52 7.50 16.76
C SER A 155 -3.72 8.80 16.94
N ARG A 156 -2.52 8.76 17.53
CA ARG A 156 -1.58 9.88 17.49
C ARG A 156 -0.80 9.88 16.17
N PRO A 157 -0.26 11.04 15.74
CA PRO A 157 0.70 11.07 14.64
C PRO A 157 1.86 10.11 14.88
N LEU A 158 2.38 9.48 13.81
CA LEU A 158 3.49 8.53 13.89
C LEU A 158 4.74 9.11 14.57
N ALA A 159 4.93 10.42 14.50
CA ALA A 159 6.03 11.10 15.19
C ALA A 159 5.93 11.06 16.74
N ARG A 160 4.77 10.75 17.32
CA ARG A 160 4.49 10.86 18.78
C ARG A 160 3.71 9.68 19.36
N THR A 161 3.41 8.67 18.56
CA THR A 161 2.67 7.49 19.00
C THR A 161 3.60 6.56 19.79
N GLU A 162 3.07 5.94 20.84
CA GLU A 162 3.81 4.94 21.62
C GLU A 162 3.68 3.55 21.03
N ARG A 163 2.72 3.34 20.10
CA ARG A 163 2.43 2.02 19.56
C ARG A 163 2.03 2.09 18.10
N MET A 164 2.72 1.32 17.27
CA MET A 164 2.45 1.23 15.83
C MET A 164 2.28 -0.24 15.42
N LEU A 165 1.51 -0.46 14.37
CA LEU A 165 1.51 -1.70 13.60
C LEU A 165 2.37 -1.47 12.36
N LEU A 166 3.38 -2.31 12.17
CA LEU A 166 4.15 -2.39 10.94
C LEU A 166 3.74 -3.69 10.22
N VAL A 167 3.14 -3.58 9.05
CA VAL A 167 2.86 -4.69 8.14
C VAL A 167 3.96 -4.75 7.10
N THR A 168 4.49 -5.95 6.86
CA THR A 168 5.51 -6.25 5.88
C THR A 168 5.04 -7.39 4.98
N GLY A 169 4.39 -7.04 3.88
CA GLY A 169 3.89 -7.97 2.88
C GLY A 169 4.84 -8.15 1.70
N ALA A 170 5.00 -9.39 1.24
CA ALA A 170 5.60 -9.71 -0.05
C ALA A 170 4.75 -10.78 -0.75
N ARG A 171 5.36 -11.60 -1.62
CA ARG A 171 4.62 -12.63 -2.36
C ARG A 171 4.03 -13.67 -1.43
N VAL A 172 2.81 -14.08 -1.73
CA VAL A 172 2.14 -15.24 -1.15
C VAL A 172 1.83 -16.24 -2.25
N ALA A 173 2.02 -17.52 -1.95
CA ALA A 173 1.77 -18.61 -2.89
C ALA A 173 1.36 -19.86 -2.12
N ASN A 174 0.46 -20.68 -2.68
CA ASN A 174 0.25 -22.02 -2.15
C ASN A 174 1.45 -22.92 -2.47
N THR A 175 1.68 -23.93 -1.63
CA THR A 175 2.71 -24.94 -1.88
C THR A 175 2.43 -25.64 -3.22
N GLY A 176 3.44 -25.67 -4.10
CA GLY A 176 3.32 -26.27 -5.43
C GLY A 176 2.51 -25.46 -6.45
N MET A 177 2.14 -24.22 -6.15
CA MET A 177 1.47 -23.33 -7.11
C MET A 177 2.36 -23.05 -8.32
N LYS A 178 1.79 -23.06 -9.52
CA LYS A 178 2.52 -22.84 -10.79
C LYS A 178 1.91 -21.68 -11.56
N TRP A 179 2.75 -20.83 -12.11
CA TRP A 179 2.36 -19.70 -12.95
C TRP A 179 2.57 -20.04 -14.43
N ASN A 180 1.69 -19.54 -15.30
CA ASN A 180 1.93 -19.56 -16.74
C ASN A 180 2.72 -18.31 -17.18
N ALA A 181 3.10 -18.26 -18.46
CA ALA A 181 3.87 -17.16 -19.04
C ALA A 181 3.15 -15.78 -18.95
N ASN A 182 1.83 -15.78 -18.80
CA ASN A 182 1.02 -14.57 -18.69
C ASN A 182 0.83 -14.12 -17.23
N GLY A 183 1.44 -14.81 -16.26
CA GLY A 183 1.32 -14.48 -14.83
C GLY A 183 0.02 -14.94 -14.18
N ALA A 184 -0.78 -15.79 -14.84
CA ALA A 184 -1.93 -16.42 -14.22
C ALA A 184 -1.54 -17.78 -13.62
N ALA A 185 -2.25 -18.20 -12.56
CA ALA A 185 -2.02 -19.51 -11.95
C ALA A 185 -2.43 -20.63 -12.92
N ALA A 186 -1.45 -21.38 -13.41
CA ALA A 186 -1.67 -22.60 -14.20
C ALA A 186 -2.09 -23.78 -13.31
N SER A 187 -1.68 -23.76 -12.05
CA SER A 187 -2.12 -24.70 -11.01
C SER A 187 -2.13 -23.97 -9.67
N GLN A 188 -3.20 -24.14 -8.90
CA GLN A 188 -3.42 -23.44 -7.63
C GLN A 188 -2.59 -23.96 -6.46
N GLY A 189 -1.88 -25.09 -6.62
CA GLY A 189 -1.16 -25.74 -5.52
C GLY A 189 -2.08 -26.22 -4.40
N GLY A 190 -1.51 -26.36 -3.20
CA GLY A 190 -2.24 -26.76 -1.98
C GLY A 190 -1.60 -26.20 -0.70
N PRO A 191 -2.14 -26.56 0.48
CA PRO A 191 -1.60 -26.10 1.75
C PRO A 191 -0.20 -26.70 2.04
N PRO A 192 0.61 -26.03 2.90
CA PRO A 192 0.34 -24.72 3.48
C PRO A 192 0.57 -23.58 2.46
N SER A 193 0.00 -22.42 2.74
CA SER A 193 0.39 -21.18 2.05
C SER A 193 1.79 -20.75 2.51
N LEU A 194 2.60 -20.30 1.57
CA LEU A 194 3.97 -19.85 1.75
C LEU A 194 4.02 -18.34 1.60
N VAL A 195 4.75 -17.69 2.49
CA VAL A 195 5.00 -16.25 2.45
C VAL A 195 6.48 -16.04 2.16
N GLU A 196 6.78 -15.22 1.16
CA GLU A 196 8.13 -14.68 0.97
C GLU A 196 8.44 -13.75 2.15
N PRO A 197 9.46 -14.02 2.99
CA PRO A 197 9.79 -13.13 4.08
C PRO A 197 10.28 -11.78 3.55
N VAL A 198 9.79 -10.70 4.14
CA VAL A 198 10.42 -9.39 3.93
C VAL A 198 11.69 -9.34 4.77
N THR A 199 12.84 -9.22 4.11
CA THR A 199 14.16 -9.26 4.76
C THR A 199 14.92 -7.97 4.54
N GLY A 200 15.54 -7.45 5.60
CA GLY A 200 16.33 -6.21 5.53
C GLY A 200 16.20 -5.36 6.79
N THR A 201 16.33 -4.06 6.61
CA THR A 201 16.32 -3.07 7.70
C THR A 201 15.18 -2.07 7.53
N ILE A 202 14.41 -1.89 8.59
CA ILE A 202 13.45 -0.80 8.72
C ILE A 202 14.08 0.33 9.52
N THR A 203 13.85 1.57 9.09
CA THR A 203 14.27 2.77 9.81
C THR A 203 13.06 3.62 10.15
N LEU A 204 12.81 3.81 11.45
CA LEU A 204 11.82 4.74 11.95
C LEU A 204 12.45 6.10 12.22
N ARG A 205 11.98 7.11 11.49
CA ARG A 205 12.55 8.45 11.43
C ARG A 205 11.69 9.43 12.19
N SER A 206 12.28 10.56 12.59
CA SER A 206 11.53 11.72 13.10
C SER A 206 10.57 11.39 14.26
N LEU A 207 10.90 10.41 15.10
CA LEU A 207 10.15 10.07 16.31
C LEU A 207 10.54 11.05 17.42
N GLN A 208 9.64 11.98 17.74
CA GLN A 208 9.88 13.10 18.64
C GLN A 208 10.04 12.61 20.08
N GLY A 209 11.15 12.96 20.73
CA GLY A 209 11.40 12.59 22.13
C GLY A 209 11.58 11.09 22.37
N ALA A 210 11.68 10.25 21.34
CA ALA A 210 11.82 8.81 21.53
C ALA A 210 13.18 8.48 22.18
N THR A 211 13.14 7.81 23.33
CA THR A 211 14.28 7.33 24.12
C THR A 211 14.53 5.82 23.95
N GLY A 212 13.54 5.08 23.42
CA GLY A 212 13.69 3.66 23.09
C GLY A 212 12.65 3.21 22.06
N VAL A 213 13.02 2.24 21.22
CA VAL A 213 12.12 1.64 20.23
C VAL A 213 12.36 0.12 20.20
N ALA A 214 11.28 -0.66 20.17
CA ALA A 214 11.34 -2.11 20.02
C ALA A 214 10.27 -2.59 19.04
N ALA A 215 10.60 -3.60 18.23
CA ALA A 215 9.67 -4.27 17.34
C ALA A 215 9.46 -5.72 17.81
N THR A 216 8.20 -6.10 18.02
CA THR A 216 7.82 -7.46 18.39
C THR A 216 7.10 -8.09 17.21
N ALA A 217 7.67 -9.16 16.67
CA ALA A 217 7.00 -9.97 15.65
C ALA A 217 5.69 -10.52 16.19
N LEU A 218 4.70 -10.68 15.32
CA LEU A 218 3.41 -11.27 15.69
C LEU A 218 3.18 -12.58 14.94
N ASP A 219 2.43 -13.50 15.54
CA ASP A 219 1.94 -14.70 14.86
C ASP A 219 0.68 -14.41 14.02
N GLY A 220 0.10 -15.45 13.41
CA GLY A 220 -1.13 -15.32 12.60
C GLY A 220 -2.37 -14.89 13.38
N ALA A 221 -2.36 -14.98 14.72
CA ALA A 221 -3.42 -14.50 15.59
C ALA A 221 -3.18 -13.07 16.11
N GLY A 222 -2.06 -12.45 15.72
CA GLY A 222 -1.67 -11.12 16.20
C GLY A 222 -1.07 -11.15 17.61
N LEU A 223 -0.68 -12.32 18.11
CA LEU A 223 -0.03 -12.47 19.41
C LEU A 223 1.49 -12.33 19.28
N PRO A 224 2.20 -11.82 20.31
CA PRO A 224 3.65 -11.72 20.30
C PRO A 224 4.35 -13.05 19.99
N LEU A 225 5.26 -13.01 19.03
CA LEU A 225 6.10 -14.12 18.60
C LEU A 225 7.57 -13.83 18.93
N GLY A 226 8.13 -14.60 19.86
CA GLY A 226 9.54 -14.48 20.25
C GLY A 226 9.86 -13.21 21.06
N THR A 227 11.15 -12.91 21.15
CA THR A 227 11.67 -11.79 21.95
C THR A 227 11.60 -10.48 21.14
N PRO A 228 11.21 -9.34 21.75
CA PRO A 228 11.23 -8.05 21.08
C PRO A 228 12.62 -7.66 20.57
N ILE A 229 12.69 -7.26 19.30
CA ILE A 229 13.89 -6.75 18.64
C ILE A 229 14.10 -5.31 19.09
N GLN A 230 15.17 -5.05 19.84
CA GLN A 230 15.53 -3.69 20.24
C GLN A 230 16.10 -2.93 19.05
N ALA A 231 15.49 -1.79 18.71
CA ALA A 231 16.00 -0.95 17.64
C ALA A 231 17.25 -0.19 18.09
N LYS A 232 18.21 -0.07 17.18
CA LYS A 232 19.44 0.71 17.39
C LYS A 232 19.19 2.17 17.01
N LYS A 233 19.58 3.10 17.87
CA LYS A 233 19.60 4.53 17.51
C LYS A 233 20.75 4.80 16.54
N THR A 234 20.46 5.51 15.46
CA THR A 234 21.41 5.98 14.44
C THR A 234 21.15 7.47 14.13
N ALA A 235 22.01 8.08 13.31
CA ALA A 235 21.79 9.43 12.81
C ALA A 235 20.51 9.55 11.96
N ALA A 236 20.11 8.47 11.27
CA ALA A 236 18.92 8.45 10.40
C ALA A 236 17.61 8.19 11.15
N GLY A 237 17.67 7.67 12.39
CA GLY A 237 16.49 7.25 13.14
C GLY A 237 16.76 6.01 14.00
N TRP A 238 15.70 5.25 14.27
CA TRP A 238 15.75 3.97 14.97
C TRP A 238 15.67 2.83 13.96
N THR A 239 16.68 1.96 13.95
CA THR A 239 16.81 0.89 12.95
C THR A 239 16.66 -0.47 13.58
N PHE A 240 15.89 -1.37 12.96
CA PHE A 240 15.82 -2.77 13.37
C PHE A 240 15.70 -3.70 12.14
N PRO A 241 16.24 -4.92 12.22
CA PRO A 241 16.09 -5.90 11.15
C PRO A 241 14.66 -6.47 11.10
N VAL A 242 14.26 -6.89 9.91
CA VAL A 242 13.05 -7.68 9.65
C VAL A 242 13.41 -8.95 8.86
N GLY A 243 12.56 -9.97 8.97
CA GLY A 243 12.73 -11.27 8.31
C GLY A 243 13.02 -12.43 9.25
N GLU A 244 13.50 -12.16 10.47
CA GLU A 244 13.72 -13.17 11.52
C GLU A 244 13.16 -12.69 12.89
N PRO A 245 12.20 -13.41 13.51
CA PRO A 245 11.48 -14.54 12.93
C PRO A 245 10.64 -14.12 11.71
N VAL A 246 10.31 -15.08 10.85
CA VAL A 246 9.47 -14.83 9.68
C VAL A 246 8.06 -14.48 10.15
N THR A 247 7.61 -13.26 9.83
CA THR A 247 6.25 -12.77 10.07
C THR A 247 5.87 -11.73 9.02
N THR A 248 4.57 -11.48 8.86
CA THR A 248 4.01 -10.44 8.00
C THR A 248 3.70 -9.15 8.76
N TRP A 249 3.85 -9.11 10.08
CA TRP A 249 3.53 -7.94 10.88
C TRP A 249 4.21 -7.91 12.26
N TYR A 250 4.43 -6.69 12.73
CA TYR A 250 5.10 -6.38 13.98
C TYR A 250 4.29 -5.33 14.75
N VAL A 251 4.21 -5.47 16.08
CA VAL A 251 3.91 -4.32 16.94
C VAL A 251 5.22 -3.60 17.24
N VAL A 252 5.29 -2.32 16.90
CA VAL A 252 6.39 -1.44 17.32
C VAL A 252 5.94 -0.66 18.55
N THR A 253 6.79 -0.60 19.57
CA THR A 253 6.61 0.23 20.76
C THR A 253 7.67 1.32 20.81
N VAL A 254 7.29 2.51 21.24
CA VAL A 254 8.15 3.69 21.39
C VAL A 254 8.05 4.17 22.83
N LYS A 255 9.21 4.37 23.46
CA LYS A 255 9.34 5.02 24.77
C LYS A 255 9.72 6.47 24.56
N HIS A 256 9.09 7.38 25.29
CA HIS A 256 9.39 8.81 25.33
C HIS A 256 10.00 9.16 26.69
#